data_AF-A0A2I0WX18-F1
#
_entry.id   AF-A0A2I0WX18-F1
#
_cell.length_a   1.000
_cell.length_b   1.000
_cell.length_c   1.000
_cell.angle_alpha   90.00
_cell.angle_beta   90.00
_cell.angle_gamma   90.00
#
_symmetry.space_group_name_H-M   'P 1'
#
loop_
_entity.id
_entity.type
_entity.pdbx_description
1 polymer ?
#
loop_
_entity_poly.entity_id
_entity_poly.type
_entity_poly.pdbx_seq_one_letter_code
_entity_poly.pdbx_strand_id
1 'polypeptide(L)'
;MERGSERGGFGRGFGRGDRGGRGRVGRGGGGRREDEQKWVPVTKLGRLVKEGKIASLEQVLQFAGIEDVFTSSRGSTKTLGNFVKATFDCLMKTYGFFSPDLWIETRFAKSPFQEYTDLLAKPTKEILDDVVERADD
;
A
#
# COMPACT_ATOMS: atom_id res chain seq x y z
N MET A 1 35.67 -72.11 -14.46
CA MET A 1 34.92 -71.73 -15.68
C MET A 1 34.35 -70.35 -15.39
N GLU A 2 35.08 -69.26 -15.58
CA GLU A 2 35.58 -68.66 -16.83
C GLU A 2 34.48 -68.18 -17.80
N ARG A 3 34.68 -66.95 -18.30
CA ARG A 3 33.97 -66.14 -19.33
C ARG A 3 32.89 -65.18 -18.78
N GLY A 4 32.89 -63.89 -19.11
CA GLY A 4 33.61 -63.20 -20.18
C GLY A 4 33.66 -61.67 -20.02
N SER A 5 34.59 -61.12 -20.79
CA SER A 5 35.07 -59.75 -20.99
C SER A 5 34.12 -58.83 -21.78
N GLU A 6 34.55 -57.57 -21.96
CA GLU A 6 34.14 -56.52 -22.94
C GLU A 6 33.10 -55.51 -22.43
N ARG A 7 33.29 -54.17 -22.43
CA ARG A 7 34.16 -53.16 -23.07
C ARG A 7 34.39 -52.04 -22.03
N GLY A 8 35.51 -51.32 -21.90
CA GLY A 8 36.32 -50.71 -22.96
C GLY A 8 35.95 -49.23 -23.15
N GLY A 9 36.80 -48.31 -22.65
CA GLY A 9 36.86 -46.87 -22.99
C GLY A 9 35.91 -45.98 -22.18
N PHE A 10 36.29 -44.85 -21.59
CA PHE A 10 37.33 -43.89 -21.96
C PHE A 10 37.91 -43.22 -20.71
N GLY A 11 39.21 -43.38 -20.50
CA GLY A 11 39.96 -42.40 -19.73
C GLY A 11 40.08 -41.09 -20.52
N ARG A 12 40.17 -39.97 -19.79
CA ARG A 12 41.26 -38.99 -19.92
C ARG A 12 40.97 -37.72 -19.08
N GLY A 13 41.91 -37.38 -18.21
CA GLY A 13 42.32 -35.98 -18.07
C GLY A 13 42.09 -35.28 -16.73
N PHE A 14 42.88 -35.67 -15.71
CA PHE A 14 43.36 -34.69 -14.72
C PHE A 14 44.35 -33.75 -15.43
N GLY A 15 43.90 -32.55 -15.79
CA GLY A 15 44.73 -31.50 -16.36
C GLY A 15 44.64 -30.24 -15.52
N ARG A 16 45.68 -29.96 -14.72
CA ARG A 16 45.94 -28.63 -14.15
C ARG A 16 46.02 -27.62 -15.29
N GLY A 17 45.08 -26.68 -15.31
CA GLY A 17 45.06 -25.54 -16.23
C GLY A 17 44.48 -24.35 -15.48
N ASP A 18 45.38 -23.58 -14.89
CA ASP A 18 45.13 -22.30 -14.25
C ASP A 18 44.64 -21.29 -15.30
N ARG A 19 43.75 -20.37 -14.88
CA ARG A 19 43.37 -19.11 -15.55
C ARG A 19 42.33 -19.17 -16.69
N GLY A 20 41.10 -18.81 -16.34
CA GLY A 20 40.03 -18.51 -17.30
C GLY A 20 38.69 -18.35 -16.58
N GLY A 21 38.47 -17.17 -16.01
CA GLY A 21 37.30 -16.86 -15.19
C GLY A 21 35.99 -17.26 -15.85
N ARG A 22 35.33 -18.29 -15.32
CA ARG A 22 33.90 -18.51 -15.56
C ARG A 22 33.19 -17.36 -14.88
N GLY A 23 32.89 -16.34 -15.68
CA GLY A 23 32.02 -15.25 -15.31
C GLY A 23 30.83 -15.85 -14.58
N ARG A 24 30.73 -15.52 -13.29
CA ARG A 24 29.53 -15.68 -12.50
C ARG A 24 28.48 -14.93 -13.30
N VAL A 25 27.67 -15.66 -14.07
CA VAL A 25 26.49 -15.10 -14.75
C VAL A 25 25.80 -14.28 -13.69
N GLY A 26 25.84 -12.97 -13.91
CA GLY A 26 25.28 -12.00 -13.00
C GLY A 26 23.86 -12.47 -12.73
N ARG A 27 23.55 -12.72 -11.47
CA ARG A 27 22.18 -12.72 -11.01
C ARG A 27 21.70 -11.29 -11.21
N GLY A 28 21.34 -10.99 -12.45
CA GLY A 28 20.54 -9.86 -12.83
C GLY A 28 19.21 -10.06 -12.13
N GLY A 29 19.18 -9.73 -10.84
CA GLY A 29 17.97 -9.24 -10.21
C GLY A 29 17.67 -7.95 -10.94
N GLY A 30 17.01 -8.07 -12.10
CA GLY A 30 16.22 -7.01 -12.67
C GLY A 30 15.23 -6.66 -11.57
N GLY A 31 15.61 -5.64 -10.80
CA GLY A 31 14.76 -5.11 -9.77
C GLY A 31 13.46 -4.79 -10.47
N ARG A 32 12.39 -5.45 -10.02
CA ARG A 32 11.06 -4.86 -10.09
C ARG A 32 11.16 -3.60 -9.24
N ARG A 33 11.74 -2.54 -9.80
CA ARG A 33 11.49 -1.18 -9.36
C ARG A 33 10.04 -1.00 -9.71
N GLU A 34 9.19 -1.40 -8.77
CA GLU A 34 7.83 -0.89 -8.74
C GLU A 34 8.02 0.61 -8.75
N ASP A 35 7.67 1.24 -9.88
CA ASP A 35 7.64 2.67 -9.98
C ASP A 35 6.94 3.15 -8.72
N GLU A 36 7.70 3.83 -7.85
CA GLU A 36 7.27 4.16 -6.52
C GLU A 36 6.13 5.15 -6.67
N GLN A 37 4.90 4.63 -6.80
CA GLN A 37 3.73 5.43 -7.08
C GLN A 37 3.65 6.44 -5.95
N LYS A 38 3.92 7.70 -6.31
CA LYS A 38 4.07 8.80 -5.37
C LYS A 38 2.73 8.97 -4.68
N TRP A 39 2.59 8.35 -3.52
CA TRP A 39 1.36 8.35 -2.77
C TRP A 39 0.92 9.79 -2.48
N VAL A 40 -0.30 10.12 -2.89
CA VAL A 40 -0.97 11.39 -2.58
C VAL A 40 -2.03 11.08 -1.51
N PRO A 41 -1.75 11.39 -0.24
CA PRO A 41 -2.71 11.14 0.81
C PRO A 41 -3.90 12.10 0.70
N VAL A 42 -5.10 11.53 0.60
CA VAL A 42 -6.36 12.27 0.54
C VAL A 42 -6.88 12.69 1.92
N THR A 43 -6.42 12.01 2.98
CA THR A 43 -6.82 12.29 4.37
C THR A 43 -5.80 13.18 5.09
N LYS A 44 -6.26 13.92 6.11
CA LYS A 44 -5.38 14.70 7.00
C LYS A 44 -4.33 13.81 7.67
N LEU A 45 -4.76 12.64 8.15
CA LEU A 45 -3.86 11.64 8.74
C LEU A 45 -2.80 11.16 7.74
N GLY A 46 -3.18 10.84 6.51
CA GLY A 46 -2.22 10.42 5.49
C GLY A 46 -1.20 11.51 5.15
N ARG A 47 -1.59 12.79 5.18
CA ARG A 47 -0.64 13.91 5.00
C ARG A 47 0.34 13.98 6.16
N LEU A 48 -0.12 13.84 7.40
CA LEU A 48 0.75 13.81 8.59
C LEU A 48 1.74 12.65 8.56
N VAL A 49 1.33 11.49 8.06
CA VAL A 49 2.22 10.34 7.83
C VAL A 49 3.27 10.67 6.77
N LYS A 50 2.87 11.26 5.64
CA LYS A 50 3.80 11.65 4.56
C LYS A 50 4.78 12.74 5.00
N GLU A 51 4.35 13.65 5.87
CA GLU A 51 5.17 14.69 6.48
C GLU A 51 6.10 14.14 7.59
N GLY A 52 5.99 12.87 7.96
CA GLY A 52 6.81 12.25 9.01
C GLY A 52 6.43 12.64 10.45
N LYS A 53 5.31 13.35 10.64
CA LYS A 53 4.79 13.70 11.98
C LYS A 53 4.19 12.50 12.70
N ILE A 54 3.71 11.51 11.94
CA ILE A 54 3.25 10.21 12.44
C ILE A 54 4.21 9.15 11.91
N ALA A 55 4.94 8.55 12.84
CA ALA A 55 6.02 7.62 12.52
C ALA A 55 5.72 6.18 12.98
N SER A 56 4.79 6.00 13.91
CA SER A 56 4.48 4.71 14.51
C SER A 56 3.06 4.24 14.25
N LEU A 57 2.88 2.92 14.33
CA LEU A 57 1.58 2.26 14.24
C LEU A 57 0.65 2.68 15.38
N GLU A 58 1.18 2.83 16.60
CA GLU A 58 0.42 3.26 17.79
C GLU A 58 -0.21 4.64 17.59
N GLN A 59 0.56 5.60 17.04
CA GLN A 59 0.04 6.93 16.75
C GLN A 59 -1.11 6.88 15.74
N VAL A 60 -0.98 6.09 14.66
CA VAL A 60 -2.05 5.93 13.68
C VAL A 60 -3.34 5.41 14.31
N LEU A 61 -3.22 4.40 15.18
CA LEU A 61 -4.37 3.79 15.84
C LEU A 61 -5.02 4.73 16.86
N GLN A 62 -4.20 5.50 17.60
CA GLN A 62 -4.69 6.52 18.52
C GLN A 62 -5.47 7.61 17.78
N PHE A 63 -4.96 8.10 16.64
CA PHE A 63 -5.68 9.06 15.81
C PHE A 63 -6.96 8.48 15.18
N ALA A 64 -7.03 7.17 15.00
CA ALA A 64 -8.23 6.48 14.54
C ALA A 64 -9.25 6.24 15.67
N GLY A 65 -8.90 6.48 16.94
CA GLY A 65 -9.76 6.25 18.10
C GLY A 65 -9.92 4.77 18.47
N ILE A 66 -8.96 3.92 18.10
CA ILE A 66 -8.97 2.49 18.45
C ILE A 66 -8.22 2.31 19.77
N GLU A 67 -8.93 1.83 20.78
CA GLU A 67 -8.39 1.64 22.14
C GLU A 67 -7.59 0.34 22.24
N ASP A 68 -8.16 -0.78 21.76
CA ASP A 68 -7.58 -2.11 21.87
C ASP A 68 -7.47 -2.82 20.52
N VAL A 69 -6.26 -3.27 20.16
CA VAL A 69 -6.03 -4.05 18.94
C VAL A 69 -4.78 -4.94 19.05
N PHE A 70 -4.91 -6.20 18.61
CA PHE A 70 -3.75 -7.06 18.41
C PHE A 70 -3.14 -6.79 17.03
N THR A 71 -1.83 -6.54 16.99
CA THR A 71 -1.13 -6.17 15.76
C THR A 71 -0.11 -7.22 15.37
N SER A 72 -0.09 -7.60 14.09
CA SER A 72 0.96 -8.43 13.51
C SER A 72 1.44 -7.79 12.22
N SER A 73 2.76 -7.81 11.99
CA SER A 73 3.36 -7.27 10.78
C SER A 73 4.40 -8.24 10.23
N ARG A 74 4.49 -8.32 8.89
CA ARG A 74 5.41 -9.21 8.20
C ARG A 74 6.03 -8.47 7.01
N GLY A 75 7.33 -8.65 6.81
CA GLY A 75 8.09 -7.99 5.74
C GLY A 75 9.07 -6.94 6.26
N SER A 76 9.45 -5.98 5.42
CA SER A 76 10.44 -4.95 5.75
C SER A 76 9.81 -3.79 6.55
N THR A 77 9.60 -4.02 7.83
CA THR A 77 9.03 -3.04 8.77
C THR A 77 9.98 -1.88 9.11
N LYS A 78 11.27 -1.99 8.74
CA LYS A 78 12.27 -0.93 8.92
C LYS A 78 12.02 0.30 8.03
N THR A 79 11.23 0.15 6.97
CA THR A 79 10.84 1.28 6.10
C THR A 79 9.58 1.93 6.64
N LEU A 80 9.74 3.05 7.36
CA LEU A 80 8.64 3.81 8.00
C LEU A 80 7.48 4.07 7.02
N GLY A 81 7.80 4.54 5.82
CA GLY A 81 6.80 4.87 4.80
C GLY A 81 5.93 3.67 4.39
N ASN A 82 6.49 2.47 4.23
CA ASN A 82 5.70 1.30 3.82
C ASN A 82 4.96 0.68 5.00
N PHE A 83 5.58 0.68 6.19
CA PHE A 83 4.96 0.15 7.39
C PHE A 83 3.71 0.92 7.78
N VAL A 84 3.80 2.25 7.86
CA VAL A 84 2.67 3.11 8.24
C VAL A 84 1.58 3.11 7.15
N LYS A 85 1.97 3.08 5.86
CA LYS A 85 1.01 2.90 4.75
C LYS A 85 0.25 1.58 4.87
N ALA A 86 0.92 0.49 5.22
CA ALA A 86 0.28 -0.81 5.39
C ALA A 86 -0.75 -0.79 6.54
N THR A 87 -0.43 -0.11 7.64
CA THR A 87 -1.38 0.10 8.75
C THR A 87 -2.60 0.90 8.29
N PHE A 88 -2.38 2.01 7.58
CA PHE A 88 -3.47 2.84 7.08
C PHE A 88 -4.36 2.11 6.06
N ASP A 89 -3.77 1.33 5.15
CA ASP A 89 -4.50 0.51 4.19
C ASP A 89 -5.34 -0.58 4.88
N CYS A 90 -4.81 -1.21 5.93
CA CYS A 90 -5.57 -2.16 6.75
C CYS A 90 -6.81 -1.50 7.36
N LEU A 91 -6.67 -0.28 7.91
CA LEU A 91 -7.80 0.47 8.49
C LEU A 91 -8.84 0.88 7.45
N MET A 92 -8.44 1.27 6.23
CA MET A 92 -9.43 1.60 5.19
C MET A 92 -10.29 0.39 4.79
N LYS A 93 -9.70 -0.81 4.81
CA LYS A 93 -10.39 -2.05 4.47
C LYS A 93 -11.40 -2.51 5.52
N THR A 94 -11.35 -1.99 6.74
CA THR A 94 -12.34 -2.36 7.78
C THR A 94 -13.76 -2.00 7.36
N TYR A 95 -13.96 -0.83 6.72
CA TYR A 95 -15.25 -0.44 6.15
C TYR A 95 -15.67 -1.27 4.93
N GLY A 96 -14.73 -1.99 4.31
CA GLY A 96 -15.04 -2.93 3.23
C GLY A 96 -15.45 -4.33 3.73
N PHE A 97 -15.23 -4.63 5.01
CA PHE A 97 -15.67 -5.89 5.60
C PHE A 97 -17.16 -5.84 5.90
N PHE A 98 -17.89 -6.83 5.39
CA PHE A 98 -19.35 -6.88 5.49
C PHE A 98 -19.77 -7.82 6.62
N SER A 99 -20.12 -7.24 7.76
CA SER A 99 -20.71 -7.96 8.89
C SER A 99 -22.23 -8.12 8.71
N PRO A 100 -22.86 -9.15 9.32
CA PRO A 100 -24.31 -9.35 9.30
C PRO A 100 -25.15 -8.11 9.67
N ASP A 101 -24.62 -7.26 10.55
CA ASP A 101 -25.28 -6.02 10.96
C ASP A 101 -25.46 -5.00 9.81
N LEU A 102 -24.65 -5.10 8.75
CA LEU A 102 -24.71 -4.23 7.58
C LEU A 102 -25.57 -4.82 6.44
N TRP A 103 -26.24 -5.97 6.66
CA TRP A 103 -27.08 -6.62 5.64
C TRP A 103 -28.40 -5.90 5.37
N ILE A 104 -28.74 -4.93 6.19
CA ILE A 104 -29.92 -4.10 5.99
C ILE A 104 -29.86 -3.38 4.64
N GLU A 105 -30.98 -3.32 3.95
CA GLU A 105 -31.06 -2.68 2.64
C GLU A 105 -30.72 -1.19 2.76
N THR A 106 -29.72 -0.76 1.99
CA THR A 106 -29.32 0.65 1.95
C THR A 106 -30.37 1.45 1.18
N ARG A 107 -31.01 2.41 1.85
CA ARG A 107 -31.86 3.40 1.17
C ARG A 107 -30.96 4.46 0.54
N PHE A 108 -30.90 4.49 -0.78
CA PHE A 108 -30.13 5.48 -1.51
C PHE A 108 -30.82 6.85 -1.44
N ALA A 109 -30.23 7.76 -0.68
CA ALA A 109 -30.59 9.17 -0.70
C ALA A 109 -29.99 9.86 -1.95
N LYS A 110 -30.52 11.02 -2.32
CA LYS A 110 -29.90 11.82 -3.39
C LYS A 110 -28.52 12.29 -2.92
N SER A 111 -27.58 12.40 -3.85
CA SER A 111 -26.25 12.91 -3.48
C SER A 111 -26.37 14.38 -3.05
N PRO A 112 -25.56 14.85 -2.09
CA PRO A 112 -25.56 16.26 -1.68
C PRO A 112 -25.36 17.23 -2.86
N PHE A 113 -24.56 16.84 -3.86
CA PHE A 113 -24.37 17.63 -5.08
C PHE A 113 -25.65 17.78 -5.91
N GLN A 114 -26.54 16.79 -5.84
CA GLN A 114 -27.83 16.81 -6.52
C GLN A 114 -28.88 17.59 -5.72
N GLU A 115 -28.87 17.53 -4.39
CA GLU A 115 -29.82 18.26 -3.53
C GLU A 115 -29.52 19.76 -3.49
N TYR A 116 -28.24 20.14 -3.42
CA TYR A 116 -27.81 21.53 -3.33
C TYR A 116 -27.31 22.09 -4.66
N THR A 117 -27.77 21.52 -5.78
CA THR A 117 -27.35 21.94 -7.13
C THR A 117 -27.55 23.43 -7.36
N ASP A 118 -28.68 23.98 -6.89
CA ASP A 118 -29.02 25.40 -7.04
C ASP A 118 -28.11 26.31 -6.21
N LEU A 119 -27.67 25.84 -5.03
CA LEU A 119 -26.74 26.59 -4.17
C LEU A 119 -25.30 26.52 -4.69
N LEU A 120 -24.88 25.37 -5.20
CA LEU A 120 -23.53 25.15 -5.73
C LEU A 120 -23.31 25.82 -7.10
N ALA A 121 -24.38 26.05 -7.86
CA ALA A 121 -24.33 26.77 -9.13
C ALA A 121 -24.15 28.29 -8.95
N LYS A 122 -24.50 28.84 -7.79
CA LYS A 122 -24.32 30.27 -7.51
C LYS A 122 -22.83 30.62 -7.40
N PRO A 123 -22.39 31.75 -7.97
CA PRO A 123 -21.03 32.24 -7.76
C PRO A 123 -20.81 32.56 -6.29
N THR A 124 -19.61 32.26 -5.77
CA THR A 124 -19.28 32.39 -4.35
C THR A 124 -19.53 33.79 -3.78
N LYS A 125 -19.46 34.83 -4.62
CA LYS A 125 -19.73 36.22 -4.22
C LYS A 125 -21.19 36.44 -3.81
N GLU A 126 -22.14 35.98 -4.63
CA GLU A 126 -23.57 36.12 -4.36
C GLU A 126 -24.01 35.35 -3.11
N ILE A 127 -23.37 34.22 -2.82
CA ILE A 127 -23.64 33.44 -1.59
C ILE A 127 -23.18 34.20 -0.34
N LEU A 128 -22.04 34.89 -0.41
CA LEU A 128 -21.51 35.65 0.72
C LEU A 128 -22.38 36.88 1.01
N ASP A 129 -22.84 37.55 -0.03
CA ASP A 129 -23.76 38.68 0.10
C ASP A 129 -25.10 38.22 0.71
N ASP A 130 -25.66 37.09 0.27
CA ASP A 130 -26.88 36.47 0.83
C ASP A 130 -26.74 36.05 2.33
N VAL A 131 -25.51 35.80 2.81
CA VAL A 131 -25.23 35.39 4.20
C VAL A 131 -25.00 36.61 5.09
N VAL A 132 -24.35 37.65 4.57
CA VAL A 132 -24.15 38.93 5.26
C VAL A 132 -25.50 39.61 5.49
N GLU A 133 -26.35 39.69 4.45
CA GLU A 133 -27.68 40.31 4.57
C GLU A 133 -28.59 39.57 5.57
N ARG A 134 -28.48 38.25 5.71
CA ARG A 134 -29.24 37.49 6.73
C ARG A 134 -28.70 37.60 8.15
N ALA A 135 -27.47 38.07 8.34
CA ALA A 135 -26.84 38.19 9.65
C ALA A 135 -27.10 39.56 10.30
N ASP A 136 -27.56 40.54 9.51
CA ASP A 136 -27.85 41.90 9.95
C ASP A 136 -29.35 42.16 10.24
N ASP A 137 -30.22 41.13 10.12
CA ASP A 137 -31.63 41.08 10.59
C ASP A 137 -31.75 40.36 11.96
#